data_AF-A0A246TCG1-F1
#
_entry.id   AF-A0A246TCG1-F1
#
_cell.length_a   1.000
_cell.length_b   1.000
_cell.length_c   1.000
_cell.angle_alpha   90.00
_cell.angle_beta   90.00
_cell.angle_gamma   90.00
#
_symmetry.space_group_name_H-M   'P 1'
#
loop_
_entity.id
_entity.type
_entity.pdbx_description
1 polymer ?
#
loop_
_entity_poly.entity_id
_entity_poly.type
_entity_poly.pdbx_seq_one_letter_code
_entity_poly.pdbx_strand_id
1 'polypeptide(L)' 'MAALLGAGCDMWSVGAGYFVGEPREEPAATRAQEILREFGPRDHLKTEISNHLRAIGRDIARDFALDQI' A
#
# COMPACT_ATOMS: atom_id res chain seq x y z
N MET A 1 -4.51 3.04 -7.83
CA MET A 1 -4.24 3.67 -6.52
C MET A 1 -5.47 4.39 -5.96
N ALA A 2 -6.07 5.33 -6.70
CA ALA A 2 -7.33 5.99 -6.28
C ALA A 2 -8.48 5.00 -5.95
N ALA A 3 -8.63 3.93 -6.73
CA ALA A 3 -9.62 2.89 -6.46
C ALA A 3 -9.39 2.13 -5.14
N LEU A 4 -8.13 1.83 -4.80
CA LEU A 4 -7.78 1.15 -3.55
C LEU A 4 -8.03 2.07 -2.33
N LEU A 5 -7.60 3.34 -2.42
CA LEU A 5 -7.89 4.33 -1.39
C LEU A 5 -9.40 4.52 -1.20
N GLY A 6 -10.16 4.58 -2.29
CA GLY A 6 -11.63 4.67 -2.26
C GLY A 6 -12.33 3.41 -1.72
N ALA A 7 -11.66 2.26 -1.76
CA ALA A 7 -12.13 1.01 -1.14
C ALA A 7 -11.76 0.90 0.34
N GLY A 8 -11.05 1.89 0.90
CA GLY A 8 -10.59 1.87 2.29
C GLY A 8 -9.27 1.15 2.49
N CYS A 9 -8.54 0.80 1.41
CA CYS A 9 -7.16 0.34 1.55
C CYS A 9 -6.26 1.50 1.96
N ASP A 10 -5.33 1.23 2.87
CA ASP A 10 -4.21 2.10 3.17
C ASP A 10 -2.96 1.66 2.42
N MET A 11 -2.09 2.57 2.01
CA MET A 11 -0.88 2.23 1.24
C MET A 11 0.32 3.03 1.70
N TRP A 12 1.46 2.34 1.86
CA TRP A 12 2.72 2.92 2.36
C TRP A 12 3.92 2.36 1.62
N SER A 13 4.92 3.19 1.34
CA SER A 13 6.24 2.74 0.93
C SER A 13 6.96 2.11 2.13
N VAL A 14 7.58 0.96 1.92
CA VAL A 14 8.37 0.23 2.93
C VAL A 14 9.60 -0.37 2.27
N GLY A 15 10.80 0.10 2.67
CA GLY A 15 12.05 -0.35 2.05
C GLY A 15 12.01 -0.18 0.53
N ALA A 16 12.38 -1.20 -0.25
CA ALA A 16 12.34 -1.14 -1.73
C ALA A 16 10.96 -1.48 -2.33
N GLY A 17 9.89 -1.49 -1.55
CA GLY A 17 8.56 -1.87 -1.99
C GLY A 17 7.46 -1.03 -1.35
N TYR A 18 6.27 -1.60 -1.31
CA TYR A 18 5.11 -0.98 -0.68
C TYR A 18 4.26 -2.02 0.03
N PHE A 19 3.46 -1.55 0.97
CA PHE A 19 2.46 -2.30 1.72
C PHE A 19 1.07 -1.78 1.34
N VAL A 20 0.08 -2.69 1.32
CA VAL A 20 -1.34 -2.37 1.19
C VAL A 20 -2.05 -2.92 2.41
N GLY A 21 -2.56 -2.03 3.27
CA GLY A 21 -3.42 -2.38 4.38
C GLY A 21 -4.85 -2.53 3.87
N GLU A 22 -5.30 -3.76 3.67
CA GLU A 22 -6.67 -4.04 3.25
C GLU A 22 -7.66 -3.89 4.43
N PRO A 23 -8.86 -3.32 4.20
CA PRO A 23 -9.92 -3.31 5.20
C PRO A 23 -10.35 -4.74 5.52
N ARG A 24 -10.72 -4.98 6.78
CA ARG A 24 -11.13 -6.31 7.27
C ARG A 24 -12.64 -6.54 7.28
N GLU A 25 -13.41 -5.46 7.18
CA GLU A 25 -14.86 -5.51 7.30
C GLU A 25 -15.53 -5.61 5.93
N GLU A 26 -16.56 -6.43 5.84
CA GLU A 26 -17.41 -6.51 4.66
C GLU A 26 -18.37 -5.30 4.60
N PRO A 27 -18.66 -4.76 3.40
CA PRO A 27 -18.28 -5.25 2.07
C PRO A 27 -16.94 -4.71 1.54
N ALA A 28 -16.22 -3.91 2.34
CA ALA A 28 -15.01 -3.22 1.89
C ALA A 28 -13.86 -4.18 1.60
N ALA A 29 -13.72 -5.25 2.40
CA ALA A 29 -12.73 -6.31 2.18
C ALA A 29 -12.91 -6.99 0.82
N THR A 30 -14.13 -7.43 0.49
CA THR A 30 -14.44 -8.01 -0.84
C THR A 30 -14.11 -7.04 -1.97
N ARG A 31 -14.51 -5.77 -1.84
CA ARG A 31 -14.25 -4.76 -2.87
C ARG A 31 -12.76 -4.50 -3.08
N ALA A 32 -11.98 -4.45 -2.00
CA ALA A 32 -10.53 -4.31 -2.06
C ALA A 32 -9.90 -5.49 -2.81
N GLN A 33 -10.30 -6.72 -2.50
CA GLN A 33 -9.81 -7.92 -3.18
C GLN A 33 -10.16 -7.96 -4.67
N GLU A 34 -11.37 -7.55 -5.05
CA GLU A 34 -11.77 -7.46 -6.46
C GLU A 34 -10.89 -6.48 -7.23
N ILE A 35 -10.68 -5.28 -6.70
CA ILE A 35 -9.80 -4.27 -7.29
C ILE A 35 -8.36 -4.79 -7.38
N LEU A 36 -7.87 -5.47 -6.33
CA LEU A 36 -6.53 -6.03 -6.34
C LEU A 36 -6.40 -7.13 -7.40
N ARG A 37 -7.41 -7.98 -7.57
CA ARG A 37 -7.43 -9.06 -8.56
C ARG A 37 -7.48 -8.53 -9.99
N GLU A 38 -8.32 -7.53 -10.26
CA GLU A 38 -8.44 -6.91 -11.59
C GLU A 38 -7.14 -6.23 -12.03
N PHE A 39 -6.43 -5.61 -11.09
CA PHE A 39 -5.16 -4.93 -11.38
C PHE A 39 -4.02 -5.90 -11.74
N GLY A 40 -4.12 -7.18 -11.35
CA GLY A 40 -3.16 -8.22 -11.71
C GLY A 40 -1.77 -8.08 -11.05
N PRO A 41 -0.76 -8.79 -11.58
CA PRO A 41 0.61 -8.80 -11.04
C PRO A 41 1.27 -7.41 -11.11
N ARG A 42 1.79 -6.94 -9.98
CA ARG A 42 2.32 -5.56 -9.82
C ARG A 42 3.82 -5.48 -9.57
N ASP A 43 4.53 -6.59 -9.62
CA ASP A 43 5.96 -6.61 -9.28
C ASP A 43 6.78 -5.69 -10.18
N HIS A 44 6.40 -5.58 -11.46
CA HIS A 44 7.03 -4.67 -12.41
C HIS A 44 6.80 -3.17 -12.08
N LEU A 45 5.74 -2.85 -11.34
CA LEU A 45 5.41 -1.47 -10.90
C LEU A 45 5.87 -1.19 -9.48
N LYS A 46 6.48 -2.16 -8.80
CA LYS A 46 6.82 -2.07 -7.36
C LYS A 46 7.64 -0.81 -7.05
N THR A 47 8.66 -0.53 -7.86
CA THR A 47 9.54 0.64 -7.69
C THR A 47 8.79 1.94 -7.95
N GLU A 48 7.96 2.02 -8.99
CA GLU A 48 7.17 3.22 -9.30
C GLU A 48 6.15 3.52 -8.20
N ILE A 49 5.43 2.50 -7.72
CA ILE A 49 4.46 2.63 -6.64
C ILE A 49 5.17 3.09 -5.35
N SER A 50 6.30 2.47 -5.00
CA SER A 50 7.09 2.86 -3.83
C SER A 50 7.55 4.32 -3.94
N ASN A 51 8.14 4.72 -5.07
CA ASN A 51 8.61 6.08 -5.29
C ASN A 51 7.46 7.11 -5.25
N HIS A 52 6.30 6.78 -5.81
CA HIS A 52 5.13 7.64 -5.74
C HIS A 52 4.66 7.83 -4.30
N LEU A 53 4.56 6.74 -3.53
CA LEU A 53 4.15 6.80 -2.12
C LEU A 53 5.13 7.64 -1.29
N ARG A 54 6.44 7.54 -1.54
CA ARG A 54 7.43 8.44 -0.93
C ARG A 54 7.24 9.89 -1.29
N ALA A 55 7.00 10.18 -2.57
CA ALA A 55 6.82 11.56 -3.05
C ALA A 55 5.61 12.25 -2.39
N ILE A 56 4.59 11.49 -1.97
CA ILE A 56 3.41 12.01 -1.25
C ILE A 56 3.52 11.91 0.28
N GLY A 57 4.71 11.61 0.82
CA GLY A 57 4.97 11.56 2.27
C GLY A 57 4.48 10.29 2.96
N ARG A 58 4.13 9.23 2.21
CA ARG A 58 3.71 7.94 2.73
C ARG A 58 4.85 6.94 2.72
N ASP A 59 5.92 7.28 3.41
CA ASP A 59 7.10 6.41 3.59
C ASP A 59 7.23 6.03 5.04
N ILE A 60 7.29 4.72 5.31
CA ILE A 60 7.70 4.22 6.60
C ILE A 60 9.23 4.21 6.57
N ALA A 61 9.81 5.35 6.93
CA ALA A 61 11.24 5.45 7.15
C ALA A 61 11.64 4.42 8.21
N ARG A 62 12.78 3.74 7.98
CA ARG A 62 13.30 2.69 8.87
C ARG A 62 13.65 3.20 10.29
N ASP A 63 13.53 4.51 10.54
CA ASP A 63 13.89 5.17 11.79
C ASP A 63 12.99 4.82 12.97
N PHE A 64 11.83 4.19 12.75
CA PHE A 64 11.04 3.61 13.85
C PHE A 64 11.66 2.34 14.47
N ALA A 65 12.78 1.83 13.93
CA ALA A 65 13.43 0.61 14.42
C ALA A 65 14.57 0.85 15.44
N LEU A 66 14.81 2.09 15.91
CA LEU A 66 15.91 2.38 16.84
C LEU A 66 15.51 3.02 18.19
N ASP A 67 14.24 3.35 18.42
CA ASP A 67 13.80 3.98 19.69
C ASP A 67 13.15 3.01 20.69
N GLN A 68 13.53 1.73 20.67
CA GLN A 68 13.22 0.80 21.78
C GLN A 68 14.45 -0.01 22.17
N ILE A 69 15.42 0.65 22.80
CA ILE A 69 16.42 0.04 23.70
C ILE A 69 16.13 0.54 25.11
#